data_AF-A0A3A9EWI1-F1
#
_entry.id   AF-A0A3A9EWI1-F1
#
_cell.length_a   1.000
_cell.length_b   1.000
_cell.length_c   1.000
_cell.angle_alpha   90.00
_cell.angle_beta   90.00
_cell.angle_gamma   90.00
#
_symmetry.space_group_name_H-M   'P 1'
#
loop_
_entity.id
_entity.type
_entity.pdbx_description
1 polymer ?
#
loop_
_entity_poly.entity_id
_entity_poly.type
_entity_poly.pdbx_seq_one_letter_code
_entity_poly.pdbx_strand_id
1 'polypeptide(L)' 'MRYARTLIPATSKSIGDIAVGCSFDSFAYFSKVYKSIYGISPKSTRK' A
#
# COMPACT_ATOMS: atom_id res chain seq x y z
N MET A 1 6.91 4.59 2.81
CA MET A 1 5.48 4.43 3.15
C MET A 1 4.58 5.65 2.87
N ARG A 2 5.06 6.91 2.95
CA ARG A 2 4.25 8.08 2.55
C ARG A 2 3.87 8.06 1.07
N TYR A 3 4.81 7.66 0.20
CA TYR A 3 4.61 7.53 -1.25
C TYR A 3 3.52 6.51 -1.63
N ALA A 4 3.50 5.35 -0.96
CA ALA A 4 2.46 4.34 -1.17
C ALA A 4 1.06 4.86 -0.82
N ARG A 5 0.93 5.64 0.27
CA ARG A 5 -0.35 6.23 0.70
C ARG A 5 -0.90 7.23 -0.31
N THR A 6 -0.05 8.02 -0.96
CA THR A 6 -0.47 8.96 -2.01
C THR A 6 -0.76 8.26 -3.33
N LEU A 7 -0.05 7.17 -3.63
CA LEU A 7 -0.27 6.35 -4.82
C LEU A 7 -1.60 5.60 -4.76
N ILE A 8 -1.95 4.95 -3.64
CA ILE A 8 -3.16 4.12 -3.52
C ILE A 8 -4.45 4.80 -4.05
N PRO A 9 -4.76 6.07 -3.69
CA PRO A 9 -5.92 6.78 -4.26
C PRO A 9 -5.62 7.43 -5.61
N ALA A 10 -4.36 7.77 -5.92
CA ALA A 10 -3.99 8.44 -7.16
C ALA A 10 -3.78 7.48 -8.35
N THR A 11 -3.63 6.18 -8.10
CA THR A 11 -3.37 5.18 -9.13
C THR A 11 -4.39 4.04 -9.11
N SER A 12 -4.80 3.60 -10.30
CA SER A 12 -5.65 2.42 -10.48
C SER A 12 -4.89 1.10 -10.40
N LYS A 13 -3.56 1.14 -10.20
CA LYS A 13 -2.72 -0.05 -10.09
C LYS A 13 -3.12 -0.95 -8.92
N SER A 14 -2.78 -2.23 -9.02
CA SER A 14 -3.00 -3.16 -7.93
C SER A 14 -2.13 -2.78 -6.73
N ILE A 15 -2.60 -3.09 -5.52
CA ILE A 15 -1.79 -2.83 -4.31
C ILE A 15 -0.49 -3.65 -4.33
N GLY A 16 -0.46 -4.79 -5.04
CA GLY A 16 0.75 -5.57 -5.28
C GLY A 16 1.79 -4.79 -6.11
N ASP A 17 1.38 -4.17 -7.21
CA ASP A 17 2.27 -3.33 -8.04
C ASP A 17 2.82 -2.14 -7.26
N ILE A 18 1.98 -1.50 -6.43
CA ILE A 18 2.40 -0.38 -5.58
C ILE A 18 3.41 -0.87 -4.53
N ALA A 19 3.22 -2.07 -3.97
CA ALA A 19 4.14 -2.67 -3.02
C ALA A 19 5.50 -2.92 -3.67
N VAL A 20 5.53 -3.55 -4.85
CA VAL A 20 6.76 -3.78 -5.63
C VAL A 20 7.46 -2.45 -5.95
N GLY A 21 6.71 -1.44 -6.40
CA GLY A 21 7.25 -0.10 -6.67
C GLY A 21 7.74 0.66 -5.42
N CYS A 22 7.35 0.23 -4.22
CA CYS A 22 7.81 0.78 -2.95
C CYS A 22 8.89 -0.08 -2.28
N SER A 23 9.55 -0.96 -3.05
CA SER A 23 10.60 -1.88 -2.58
C SER A 23 10.09 -2.91 -1.55
N PHE A 24 8.84 -3.31 -1.65
CA PHE A 24 8.31 -4.43 -0.86
C PHE A 24 8.26 -5.70 -1.71
N ASP A 25 8.88 -6.74 -1.18
CA ASP A 25 8.96 -8.06 -1.81
C ASP A 25 7.59 -8.75 -1.93
N SER A 26 6.69 -8.44 -1.00
CA SER A 26 5.34 -9.03 -0.98
C SER A 26 4.28 -8.08 -0.47
N PHE A 27 3.11 -8.15 -1.11
CA PHE A 27 1.88 -7.49 -0.67
C PHE A 27 1.53 -7.83 0.80
N ALA A 28 1.79 -9.06 1.25
CA ALA A 28 1.47 -9.47 2.63
C ALA A 28 2.27 -8.66 3.66
N TYR A 29 3.57 -8.48 3.41
CA TYR A 29 4.44 -7.66 4.27
C TYR A 29 4.06 -6.18 4.16
N PHE A 30 3.84 -5.68 2.94
CA PHE A 30 3.35 -4.32 2.73
C PHE A 30 2.06 -4.03 3.50
N SER A 31 1.07 -4.91 3.41
CA SER A 31 -0.22 -4.75 4.09
C SER A 31 -0.06 -4.75 5.61
N LYS A 32 0.79 -5.62 6.16
CA LYS A 32 1.14 -5.63 7.60
C LYS A 32 1.75 -4.30 8.03
N VAL A 33 2.80 -3.84 7.34
CA VAL A 33 3.50 -2.60 7.69
C VAL A 33 2.59 -1.38 7.49
N TYR A 34 1.83 -1.34 6.40
CA TYR A 34 0.89 -0.26 6.11
C TYR A 34 -0.20 -0.17 7.19
N LYS A 35 -0.78 -1.31 7.59
CA LYS A 35 -1.75 -1.36 8.69
C LYS A 35 -1.11 -1.00 10.03
N SER A 36 0.13 -1.40 10.28
CA SER A 36 0.85 -1.02 11.51
C SER A 36 1.11 0.49 11.61
N ILE A 37 1.37 1.16 10.47
CA ILE A 37 1.67 2.59 10.43
C ILE A 37 0.41 3.44 10.43
N TYR A 38 -0.61 3.04 9.65
CA TYR A 38 -1.80 3.85 9.41
C TYR A 38 -3.06 3.34 10.09
N GLY A 39 -3.02 2.17 10.75
CA GLY A 39 -4.17 1.53 11.39
C GLY A 39 -5.20 0.92 10.42
N ILE A 40 -5.15 1.29 9.14
CA ILE A 40 -6.10 0.86 8.10
C ILE A 40 -5.41 0.08 7.00
N SER A 41 -6.12 -0.87 6.39
CA SER A 41 -5.60 -1.64 5.26
C SER A 41 -5.48 -0.76 4.00
N PRO A 42 -4.46 -0.98 3.16
CA PRO A 42 -4.28 -0.18 1.94
C PRO A 42 -5.48 -0.28 0.97
N LYS A 43 -6.17 -1.43 0.95
CA LYS A 43 -7.44 -1.61 0.21
C LYS A 43 -8.59 -0.73 0.75
N SER A 44 -8.63 -0.45 2.05
CA SER A 44 -9.61 0.48 2.66
C SER A 44 -9.29 1.94 2.34
N THR A 45 -8.01 2.30 2.21
CA THR A 45 -7.63 3.67 1.83
C THR A 45 -8.05 4.04 0.40
N ARG A 46 -8.30 3.05 -0.47
CA ARG A 46 -8.78 3.29 -1.85
C ARG A 46 -10.29 3.53 -1.94
N LYS A 47 -11.04 3.29 -0.86
CA LYS A 47 -12.51 3.34 -0.88
C LYS A 47 -13.02 4.74 -0.62
#